data_AF-K2H676-F1
#
_entry.id   AF-K2H676-F1
#
_cell.length_a   1.000
_cell.length_b   1.000
_cell.length_c   1.000
_cell.angle_alpha   90.00
_cell.angle_beta   90.00
_cell.angle_gamma   90.00
#
_symmetry.space_group_name_H-M   'P 1'
#
loop_
_entity.id
_entity.type
_entity.pdbx_description
1 polymer ?
#
loop_
_entity_poly.entity_id
_entity_poly.type
_entity_poly.pdbx_seq_one_letter_code
_entity_poly.pdbx_strand_id
1 'polypeptide(L)'
;MNMKCNCLFCKEFSDSIKAQKRLAWTTLCRLVFLSIYQRTPVDFINVRDIFKFLSVHWDVLSHLEQMKKKNWKKSILDALNHSDYFESGMSQYHTNGYWRLTDKSLPNVKNRKNKENNVKISSPQIPLNPIKFEIDLLQDKTENKPPKRPQHVFDIPKEEKKSFFETTQNFTPFSSYYQKQSSYYPPCDPFYDEPRYPSYQYPLH
;
A
#
# COMPACT_ATOMS: atom_id res chain seq x y z
N MET A 1 22.78 6.23 -20.33
CA MET A 1 23.57 6.27 -19.08
C MET A 1 22.76 5.63 -17.97
N ASN A 2 23.18 4.47 -17.45
CA ASN A 2 22.54 3.83 -16.29
C ASN A 2 23.01 4.53 -15.01
N MET A 3 22.27 5.56 -14.59
CA MET A 3 22.46 6.15 -13.26
C MET A 3 22.05 5.09 -12.22
N LYS A 4 23.01 4.60 -11.45
CA LYS A 4 22.74 3.66 -10.35
C LYS A 4 21.94 4.38 -9.27
N CYS A 5 20.72 3.89 -9.01
CA CYS A 5 19.84 4.45 -8.00
C CYS A 5 20.23 3.93 -6.60
N ASN A 6 20.40 4.83 -5.63
CA ASN A 6 20.83 4.51 -4.26
C ASN A 6 19.68 4.56 -3.22
N CYS A 7 18.43 4.28 -3.60
CA CYS A 7 17.33 4.18 -2.62
C CYS A 7 17.38 2.85 -1.84
N LEU A 8 16.66 2.78 -0.71
CA LEU A 8 16.39 1.54 0.01
C LEU A 8 15.95 0.40 -0.92
N PHE A 9 15.02 0.68 -1.85
CA PHE A 9 14.51 -0.28 -2.83
C PHE A 9 15.63 -0.94 -3.64
N CYS A 10 16.55 -0.15 -4.18
CA CYS A 10 17.66 -0.63 -5.01
C CYS A 10 18.81 -1.20 -4.20
N LYS A 11 19.06 -0.69 -2.99
CA LYS A 11 20.23 -1.06 -2.20
C LYS A 11 20.00 -2.33 -1.38
N GLU A 12 18.84 -2.44 -0.73
CA GLU A 12 18.56 -3.49 0.25
C GLU A 12 17.63 -4.57 -0.32
N PHE A 13 16.69 -4.18 -1.20
CA PHE A 13 15.62 -5.09 -1.62
C PHE A 13 15.76 -5.62 -3.04
N SER A 14 16.65 -5.08 -3.87
CA SER A 14 16.77 -5.46 -5.28
C SER A 14 16.98 -6.95 -5.46
N ASP A 15 17.85 -7.54 -4.66
CA ASP A 15 18.25 -8.95 -4.81
C ASP A 15 17.14 -9.88 -4.34
N SER A 16 16.46 -9.50 -3.25
CA SER A 16 15.28 -10.22 -2.74
C SER A 16 14.12 -10.19 -3.74
N ILE A 17 13.89 -9.06 -4.40
CA ILE A 17 12.85 -8.91 -5.43
C ILE A 17 13.22 -9.71 -6.69
N LYS A 18 14.49 -9.63 -7.13
CA LYS A 18 15.01 -10.37 -8.29
C LYS A 18 14.94 -11.87 -8.12
N ALA A 19 15.04 -12.38 -6.89
CA ALA A 19 14.91 -13.79 -6.58
C ALA A 19 13.46 -14.32 -6.66
N GLN A 20 12.46 -13.45 -6.77
CA GLN A 20 11.05 -13.82 -6.78
C GLN A 20 10.44 -13.71 -8.19
N LYS A 21 9.55 -14.65 -8.54
CA LYS A 21 8.73 -14.56 -9.78
C LYS A 21 7.52 -13.63 -9.61
N ARG A 22 7.00 -13.55 -8.38
CA ARG A 22 5.83 -12.74 -7.99
C ARG A 22 6.02 -12.23 -6.56
N LEU A 23 5.48 -11.05 -6.29
CA LEU A 23 5.55 -10.38 -4.99
C LEU A 23 4.15 -9.90 -4.61
N ALA A 24 3.75 -9.96 -3.34
CA ALA A 24 2.46 -9.40 -2.96
C ALA A 24 2.41 -7.89 -3.28
N TRP A 25 1.31 -7.41 -3.86
CA TRP A 25 1.15 -5.99 -4.20
C TRP A 25 1.30 -5.08 -2.98
N THR A 26 0.73 -5.51 -1.85
CA THR A 26 0.89 -4.82 -0.55
C THR A 26 2.36 -4.72 -0.15
N THR A 27 3.12 -5.82 -0.20
CA THR A 27 4.57 -5.80 0.06
C THR A 27 5.31 -4.86 -0.87
N LEU A 28 5.01 -4.90 -2.17
CA LEU A 28 5.63 -4.00 -3.15
C LEU A 28 5.36 -2.53 -2.81
N CYS A 29 4.10 -2.18 -2.53
CA CYS A 29 3.73 -0.83 -2.10
C CYS A 29 4.49 -0.43 -0.83
N ARG A 30 4.54 -1.27 0.20
CA ARG A 30 5.28 -0.98 1.45
C ARG A 30 6.75 -0.65 1.16
N LEU A 31 7.42 -1.42 0.32
CA LEU A 31 8.82 -1.16 -0.07
C LEU A 31 8.99 0.18 -0.79
N VAL A 32 8.05 0.55 -1.66
CA VAL A 32 8.06 1.86 -2.35
C VAL A 32 7.91 3.00 -1.33
N PHE A 33 6.93 2.92 -0.43
CA PHE A 33 6.70 3.94 0.60
C PHE A 33 7.93 4.15 1.47
N LEU A 34 8.49 3.07 2.01
CA LEU A 34 9.71 3.12 2.84
C LEU A 34 10.87 3.78 2.10
N SER A 35 11.01 3.50 0.80
CA SER A 35 12.07 4.06 -0.04
C SER A 35 11.89 5.54 -0.33
N ILE A 36 10.64 6.00 -0.46
CA ILE A 36 10.32 7.42 -0.63
C ILE A 36 10.55 8.16 0.68
N TYR A 37 10.05 7.64 1.81
CA TYR A 37 10.24 8.27 3.13
C TYR A 37 11.71 8.43 3.53
N GLN A 38 12.58 7.51 3.11
CA GLN A 38 14.02 7.65 3.36
C GLN A 38 14.62 8.87 2.64
N ARG A 39 14.07 9.28 1.50
CA ARG A 39 14.59 10.37 0.68
C ARG A 39 13.92 11.71 0.99
N THR A 40 12.64 11.67 1.29
CA THR A 40 11.81 12.86 1.47
C THR A 40 10.93 12.66 2.70
N PRO A 41 11.01 13.56 3.70
CA PRO A 41 10.18 13.49 4.91
C PRO A 41 8.78 14.01 4.60
N VAL A 42 8.03 13.25 3.80
CA VAL A 42 6.62 13.51 3.50
C VAL A 42 5.74 12.57 4.31
N ASP A 43 4.57 13.01 4.76
CA ASP A 43 3.64 12.14 5.49
C ASP A 43 2.80 11.29 4.52
N PHE A 44 2.24 11.95 3.50
CA PHE A 44 1.40 11.33 2.48
C PHE A 44 2.08 11.39 1.12
N ILE A 45 1.89 10.34 0.32
CA ILE A 45 2.47 10.18 -1.01
C ILE A 45 1.33 10.09 -2.01
N ASN A 46 1.44 10.85 -3.10
CA ASN A 46 0.48 10.76 -4.20
C ASN A 46 0.68 9.45 -4.97
N VAL A 47 -0.39 8.77 -5.37
CA VAL A 47 -0.25 7.53 -6.17
C VAL A 47 0.45 7.74 -7.50
N ARG A 48 0.37 8.94 -8.08
CA ARG A 48 1.14 9.28 -9.27
C ARG A 48 2.65 9.19 -9.02
N ASP A 49 3.11 9.54 -7.83
CA ASP A 49 4.51 9.43 -7.43
C ASP A 49 4.91 7.97 -7.19
N ILE A 50 4.00 7.14 -6.67
CA ILE A 50 4.19 5.68 -6.58
C ILE A 50 4.37 5.09 -7.99
N PHE A 51 3.51 5.45 -8.94
CA PHE A 51 3.62 4.97 -10.31
C PHE A 51 4.92 5.45 -10.98
N LYS A 52 5.28 6.72 -10.79
CA LYS A 52 6.54 7.28 -11.29
C LYS A 52 7.75 6.55 -10.69
N PHE A 53 7.72 6.29 -9.39
CA PHE A 53 8.76 5.53 -8.70
C PHE A 53 8.93 4.14 -9.33
N LEU A 54 7.83 3.38 -9.48
CA LEU A 54 7.87 2.04 -10.07
C LEU A 54 8.37 2.06 -11.53
N SER A 55 8.00 3.07 -12.31
CA SER A 55 8.47 3.24 -13.68
C SER A 55 9.97 3.54 -13.76
N VAL A 56 10.52 4.34 -12.85
CA VAL A 56 11.97 4.60 -12.79
C VAL A 56 12.75 3.36 -12.36
N HIS A 57 12.13 2.48 -11.56
CA HIS A 57 12.75 1.25 -11.04
C HIS A 57 12.36 0.01 -11.86
N TRP A 58 11.93 0.20 -13.11
CA TRP A 58 11.41 -0.88 -13.93
C TRP A 58 12.42 -2.01 -14.16
N ASP A 59 13.71 -1.69 -14.22
CA ASP A 59 14.78 -2.70 -14.38
C ASP A 59 14.82 -3.74 -13.25
N VAL A 60 14.37 -3.37 -12.05
CA VAL A 60 14.28 -4.27 -10.89
C VAL A 60 12.95 -5.02 -10.85
N LEU A 61 11.94 -4.55 -11.58
CA LEU A 61 10.55 -5.03 -11.48
C LEU A 61 10.07 -5.80 -12.71
N SER A 62 10.67 -5.56 -13.87
CA SER A 62 10.23 -6.05 -15.17
C SER A 62 10.22 -7.58 -15.29
N HIS A 63 11.03 -8.27 -14.48
CA HIS A 63 11.05 -9.73 -14.45
C HIS A 63 9.83 -10.33 -13.73
N LEU A 64 9.17 -9.58 -12.83
CA LEU A 64 8.00 -10.05 -12.08
C LEU A 64 6.81 -10.25 -13.04
N GLU A 65 6.23 -11.45 -13.02
CA GLU A 65 5.13 -11.80 -13.94
C GLU A 65 3.92 -10.87 -13.82
N GLN A 66 3.66 -10.37 -12.62
CA GLN A 66 2.53 -9.48 -12.33
C GLN A 66 2.71 -8.07 -12.91
N MET A 67 3.96 -7.62 -13.07
CA MET A 67 4.28 -6.29 -13.62
C MET A 67 4.09 -6.25 -15.13
N LYS A 68 4.20 -7.40 -15.80
CA LYS A 68 3.96 -7.53 -17.25
C LYS A 68 2.49 -7.32 -17.66
N LYS A 69 1.56 -7.38 -16.70
CA LYS A 69 0.13 -7.18 -16.98
C LYS A 69 -0.21 -5.70 -17.13
N LYS A 70 -1.01 -5.33 -18.14
CA LYS A 70 -1.43 -3.94 -18.39
C LYS A 70 -2.17 -3.28 -17.21
N ASN A 71 -2.76 -4.08 -16.32
CA ASN A 71 -3.56 -3.62 -15.20
C ASN A 71 -2.79 -3.46 -13.87
N TRP A 72 -1.46 -3.56 -13.85
CA TRP A 72 -0.67 -3.46 -12.61
C TRP A 72 -0.98 -2.19 -11.80
N LYS A 73 -1.25 -1.06 -12.44
CA LYS A 73 -1.66 0.19 -11.77
C LYS A 73 -2.96 0.04 -10.98
N LYS A 74 -3.94 -0.69 -11.53
CA LYS A 74 -5.20 -1.01 -10.83
C LYS A 74 -4.93 -1.89 -9.62
N SER A 75 -4.04 -2.88 -9.76
CA SER A 75 -3.67 -3.77 -8.65
C SER A 75 -2.90 -3.05 -7.52
N ILE A 76 -2.12 -2.03 -7.85
CA ILE A 76 -1.49 -1.15 -6.84
C ILE A 76 -2.56 -0.38 -6.07
N LEU A 77 -3.51 0.25 -6.76
CA LEU A 77 -4.63 0.97 -6.12
C LEU A 77 -5.48 0.04 -5.25
N ASP A 78 -5.79 -1.15 -5.76
CA ASP A 78 -6.52 -2.19 -5.03
C ASP A 78 -5.80 -2.56 -3.72
N ALA A 79 -4.49 -2.79 -3.78
CA ALA A 79 -3.69 -3.06 -2.60
C ALA A 79 -3.64 -1.91 -1.60
N LEU A 80 -3.67 -0.65 -2.06
CA LEU A 80 -3.70 0.53 -1.18
C LEU A 80 -5.07 0.70 -0.51
N ASN A 81 -6.16 0.37 -1.19
CA ASN A 81 -7.52 0.55 -0.68
C ASN A 81 -7.95 -0.56 0.28
N HIS A 82 -7.40 -1.77 0.13
CA HIS A 82 -7.86 -2.96 0.86
C HIS A 82 -6.87 -3.47 1.91
N SER A 83 -5.81 -2.74 2.22
CA SER A 83 -4.80 -3.17 3.19
C SER A 83 -4.69 -2.22 4.37
N ASP A 84 -4.67 -2.81 5.57
CA ASP A 84 -4.53 -2.09 6.85
C ASP A 84 -3.17 -1.38 7.02
N TYR A 85 -2.21 -1.65 6.13
CA TYR A 85 -0.91 -0.98 6.12
C TYR A 85 -0.97 0.44 5.54
N PHE A 86 -2.08 0.82 4.89
CA PHE A 86 -2.21 2.12 4.24
C PHE A 86 -3.43 2.86 4.75
N GLU A 87 -3.26 4.16 4.93
CA GLU A 87 -4.35 5.08 5.28
C GLU A 87 -4.53 6.10 4.15
N SER A 88 -5.79 6.31 3.76
CA SER A 88 -6.17 7.31 2.76
C SER A 88 -6.01 8.72 3.32
N GLY A 89 -5.42 9.62 2.53
CA GLY A 89 -5.27 11.04 2.83
C GLY A 89 -6.51 11.89 2.55
N MET A 90 -7.66 11.27 2.27
CA MET A 90 -8.88 11.98 1.89
C MET A 90 -9.33 13.01 2.94
N SER A 91 -9.21 12.66 4.22
CA SER A 91 -9.56 13.54 5.34
C SER A 91 -8.63 14.74 5.44
N GLN A 92 -7.35 14.59 5.11
CA GLN A 92 -6.33 15.64 5.23
C GLN A 92 -6.26 16.56 4.00
N TYR A 93 -6.41 16.02 2.78
CA TYR A 93 -6.23 16.77 1.54
C TYR A 93 -7.53 17.07 0.79
N HIS A 94 -8.67 16.55 1.28
CA HIS A 94 -9.99 16.67 0.64
C HIS A 94 -10.00 16.25 -0.83
N THR A 95 -9.06 15.40 -1.22
CA THR A 95 -8.90 14.90 -2.57
C THR A 95 -8.40 13.47 -2.55
N ASN A 96 -8.87 12.69 -3.51
CA ASN A 96 -8.41 11.33 -3.71
C ASN A 96 -6.96 11.34 -4.20
N GLY A 97 -6.24 10.24 -3.94
CA GLY A 97 -4.95 10.03 -4.56
C GLY A 97 -3.76 10.12 -3.62
N TYR A 98 -3.98 10.34 -2.33
CA TYR A 98 -2.93 10.40 -1.31
C TYR A 98 -3.07 9.24 -0.34
N TRP A 99 -1.94 8.62 0.00
CA TRP A 99 -1.87 7.55 0.99
C TRP A 99 -0.66 7.74 1.88
N ARG A 100 -0.74 7.21 3.11
CA ARG A 100 0.41 7.06 4.00
C ARG A 100 0.53 5.65 4.50
N LEU A 101 1.73 5.28 4.94
CA LEU A 101 1.97 4.00 5.60
C LEU A 101 1.62 4.13 7.10
N THR A 102 0.76 3.25 7.60
CA THR A 102 0.39 3.20 9.03
C THR A 102 1.50 2.53 9.87
N ASP A 103 2.15 1.52 9.31
CA ASP A 103 3.23 0.77 9.93
C ASP A 103 4.51 0.80 9.07
N LYS A 104 5.56 1.46 9.60
CA LYS A 104 6.88 1.60 8.98
C LYS A 104 7.81 0.41 9.20
N SER A 105 7.33 -0.69 9.80
CA SER A 105 8.10 -1.92 9.92
C SER A 105 8.53 -2.45 8.55
N LEU A 106 9.70 -3.07 8.48
CA LEU A 106 10.20 -3.67 7.25
C LEU A 106 9.37 -4.91 6.88
N PRO A 107 8.81 -4.99 5.66
CA PRO A 107 8.08 -6.17 5.25
C PRO A 107 9.03 -7.37 5.08
N ASN A 108 8.53 -8.56 5.40
CA ASN A 108 9.29 -9.79 5.24
C ASN A 108 9.32 -10.20 3.75
N VAL A 109 10.40 -9.88 3.04
CA VAL A 109 10.62 -10.22 1.62
C VAL A 109 11.37 -11.56 1.46
N LYS A 110 11.30 -12.46 2.45
CA LYS A 110 12.02 -13.74 2.37
C LYS A 110 11.58 -14.55 1.16
N ASN A 111 12.57 -15.17 0.52
CA ASN A 111 12.39 -16.09 -0.58
C ASN A 111 11.45 -17.23 -0.18
N ARG A 112 10.30 -17.36 -0.85
CA ARG A 112 9.57 -18.64 -0.91
C ARG A 112 10.39 -19.64 -1.74
N LYS A 113 11.58 -20.04 -1.28
CA LYS A 113 12.23 -21.26 -1.77
C LYS A 113 11.53 -22.44 -1.07
N ASN A 114 10.90 -23.29 -1.88
CA ASN A 114 10.40 -24.64 -1.61
C ASN A 114 10.16 -25.02 -0.14
N LYS A 115 8.88 -25.11 0.24
CA LYS A 115 8.44 -25.88 1.41
C LYS A 115 8.43 -27.38 1.06
N GLU A 116 9.60 -27.93 0.75
CA GLU A 116 9.86 -29.37 0.63
C GLU A 116 11.27 -29.61 1.17
N ASN A 117 11.37 -29.75 2.49
CA ASN A 117 11.77 -31.01 3.10
C ASN A 117 11.71 -30.89 4.63
N ASN A 118 11.05 -31.90 5.17
CA ASN A 118 10.81 -32.14 6.57
C ASN A 118 12.16 -32.41 7.27
N VAL A 119 12.58 -31.55 8.18
CA VAL A 119 13.46 -31.98 9.27
C VAL A 119 12.80 -31.55 10.57
N LYS A 120 12.04 -32.51 11.13
CA LYS A 120 11.75 -32.56 12.56
C LYS A 120 13.08 -32.57 13.30
N ILE A 121 13.49 -31.42 13.84
CA ILE A 121 14.43 -31.41 14.95
C ILE A 121 13.56 -31.48 16.20
N SER A 122 13.46 -32.70 16.70
CA SER A 122 12.94 -33.05 18.01
C SER A 122 13.62 -32.23 19.10
N SER A 123 12.80 -31.56 19.91
CA SER A 123 13.19 -30.98 21.20
C SER A 123 13.89 -32.03 22.07
N PRO A 124 15.02 -31.71 22.71
CA PRO A 124 15.51 -32.48 23.83
C PRO A 124 14.59 -32.25 25.04
N GLN A 125 13.97 -33.33 25.48
CA GLN A 125 13.25 -33.47 26.75
C GLN A 125 14.24 -33.65 27.91
N ILE A 126 13.70 -33.51 29.14
CA ILE A 126 14.13 -34.07 30.45
C ILE A 126 14.79 -33.04 31.40
N PRO A 127 14.52 -33.03 32.73
CA PRO A 127 13.36 -33.50 33.51
C PRO A 127 12.78 -32.44 34.50
N LEU A 128 11.56 -32.71 34.99
CA LEU A 128 11.02 -32.10 36.21
C LEU A 128 11.83 -32.49 37.45
N ASN A 129 11.97 -31.55 38.40
CA ASN A 129 11.83 -31.86 39.82
C ASN A 129 11.14 -30.72 40.57
N PRO A 130 10.33 -31.00 41.62
CA PRO A 130 9.42 -30.04 42.23
C PRO A 130 10.01 -29.45 43.52
N ILE A 131 9.98 -28.13 43.66
CA ILE A 131 10.20 -27.47 44.94
C ILE A 131 8.87 -26.85 45.39
N LYS A 132 8.34 -27.44 46.48
CA LYS A 132 7.30 -26.91 47.35
C LYS A 132 7.60 -25.46 47.73
N PHE A 133 6.62 -24.57 47.57
CA PHE A 133 6.33 -23.60 48.62
C PHE A 133 4.82 -23.48 48.78
N GLU A 134 4.42 -23.81 49.99
CA GLU A 134 3.11 -23.79 50.59
C GLU A 134 2.94 -22.40 51.21
N ILE A 135 1.97 -21.61 50.74
CA ILE A 135 1.25 -20.67 51.59
C ILE A 135 -0.23 -20.75 51.21
N ASP A 136 -0.97 -21.12 52.23
CA ASP A 136 -2.39 -21.40 52.33
C ASP A 136 -3.25 -20.12 52.38
N LEU A 137 -4.58 -20.34 52.30
CA LEU A 137 -5.69 -19.49 52.77
C LEU A 137 -6.05 -18.22 51.94
N LEU A 138 -7.30 -17.91 51.54
CA LEU A 138 -8.63 -18.52 51.65
C LEU A 138 -9.54 -17.89 50.58
N GLN A 139 -10.52 -18.69 50.11
CA GLN A 139 -11.92 -18.37 49.80
C GLN A 139 -12.27 -17.01 49.15
N ASP A 140 -12.90 -17.05 47.97
CA ASP A 140 -14.35 -16.84 47.93
C ASP A 140 -14.97 -17.37 46.62
N LYS A 141 -16.21 -17.83 46.76
CA LYS A 141 -17.12 -18.29 45.71
C LYS A 141 -17.53 -17.07 44.88
N THR A 142 -17.57 -17.19 43.56
CA THR A 142 -18.73 -16.70 42.78
C THR A 142 -18.62 -17.13 41.32
N GLU A 143 -19.66 -17.82 40.90
CA GLU A 143 -20.05 -18.19 39.56
C GLU A 143 -20.20 -16.94 38.67
N ASN A 144 -19.39 -16.81 37.62
CA ASN A 144 -19.59 -15.79 36.59
C ASN A 144 -19.73 -16.43 35.21
N LYS A 145 -21.00 -16.73 34.92
CA LYS A 145 -21.54 -17.02 33.59
C LYS A 145 -21.36 -15.78 32.68
N PRO A 146 -20.94 -15.93 31.42
CA PRO A 146 -20.79 -14.78 30.53
C PRO A 146 -22.16 -14.14 30.21
N PRO A 147 -22.28 -12.80 30.23
CA PRO A 147 -23.53 -12.13 29.92
C PRO A 147 -23.89 -12.30 28.44
N LYS A 148 -25.09 -12.85 28.19
CA LYS A 148 -25.72 -12.86 26.88
C LYS A 148 -26.06 -11.41 26.49
N ARG A 149 -25.52 -10.96 25.36
CA ARG A 149 -25.88 -9.72 24.68
C ARG A 149 -27.40 -9.69 24.42
N PRO A 150 -28.16 -8.69 24.90
CA PRO A 150 -29.54 -8.52 24.49
C PRO A 150 -29.61 -8.10 23.02
N GLN A 151 -30.29 -8.89 22.19
CA GLN A 151 -30.75 -8.44 20.89
C GLN A 151 -32.01 -7.60 21.11
N HIS A 152 -31.84 -6.29 21.18
CA HIS A 152 -32.93 -5.34 21.05
C HIS A 152 -33.08 -5.03 19.55
N VAL A 153 -33.91 -5.82 18.86
CA VAL A 153 -34.36 -5.50 17.51
C VAL A 153 -35.50 -4.52 17.68
N PHE A 154 -35.26 -3.28 17.25
CA PHE A 154 -36.33 -2.32 17.02
C PHE A 154 -37.15 -2.79 15.81
N ASP A 155 -38.45 -2.94 16.00
CA ASP A 155 -39.41 -3.07 14.91
C ASP A 155 -39.43 -1.77 14.11
N ILE A 156 -38.95 -1.84 12.86
CA ILE A 156 -39.12 -0.77 11.87
C ILE A 156 -40.43 -1.05 11.12
N PRO A 157 -41.42 -0.14 11.13
CA PRO A 157 -42.63 -0.28 10.34
C PRO A 157 -42.34 -0.31 8.84
N LYS A 158 -42.94 -1.28 8.14
CA LYS A 158 -43.02 -1.37 6.68
C LYS A 158 -44.12 -0.45 6.17
N GLU A 159 -43.76 0.58 5.42
CA GLU A 159 -44.59 1.33 4.46
C GLU A 159 -43.61 2.27 3.72
N GLU A 160 -43.64 2.55 2.43
CA GLU A 160 -44.55 2.24 1.34
C GLU A 160 -43.75 2.51 0.04
N LYS A 161 -43.93 1.68 -0.99
CA LYS A 161 -43.25 1.88 -2.28
C LYS A 161 -43.94 3.02 -3.03
N LYS A 162 -43.24 4.12 -3.28
CA LYS A 162 -43.61 5.07 -4.35
C LYS A 162 -42.49 5.18 -5.37
N SER A 163 -42.91 4.95 -6.61
CA SER A 163 -42.15 5.01 -7.84
C SER A 163 -41.63 6.43 -8.07
N PHE A 164 -40.34 6.54 -8.37
CA PHE A 164 -39.81 7.70 -9.06
C PHE A 164 -38.98 7.20 -10.25
N PHE A 165 -39.57 7.32 -11.43
CA PHE A 165 -38.93 7.13 -12.71
C PHE A 165 -38.15 8.40 -13.08
N GLU A 166 -37.09 8.20 -13.87
CA GLU A 166 -36.38 9.18 -14.70
C GLU A 166 -35.48 10.22 -14.02
N THR A 167 -34.17 9.95 -14.08
CA THR A 167 -33.19 10.81 -14.78
C THR A 167 -31.92 9.98 -15.04
N THR A 168 -31.90 9.24 -16.15
CA THR A 168 -30.68 8.63 -16.70
C THR A 168 -29.94 9.70 -17.50
N GLN A 169 -29.01 10.41 -16.85
CA GLN A 169 -27.96 11.12 -17.57
C GLN A 169 -26.87 10.14 -17.99
N ASN A 170 -26.65 10.10 -19.29
CA ASN A 170 -25.75 9.19 -20.00
C ASN A 170 -24.32 9.25 -19.45
N PHE A 171 -23.88 8.17 -18.77
CA PHE A 171 -22.47 7.92 -18.54
C PHE A 171 -21.83 7.45 -19.85
N THR A 172 -21.07 8.34 -20.48
CA THR A 172 -20.15 7.96 -21.55
C THR A 172 -19.01 7.14 -20.95
N PRO A 173 -18.58 6.02 -21.58
CA PRO A 173 -17.47 5.24 -21.07
C PRO A 173 -16.15 6.03 -21.20
N PHE A 174 -15.37 6.05 -20.11
CA PHE A 174 -14.07 6.70 -19.91
C PHE A 174 -12.92 6.12 -20.77
N SER A 175 -13.22 5.65 -21.99
CA SER A 175 -12.32 4.86 -22.84
C SER A 175 -11.78 5.61 -24.07
N SER A 176 -12.17 6.86 -24.34
CA SER A 176 -11.79 7.55 -25.59
C SER A 176 -10.60 8.51 -25.49
N TYR A 177 -10.02 8.75 -24.31
CA TYR A 177 -9.02 9.81 -24.14
C TYR A 177 -7.55 9.42 -24.42
N TYR A 178 -7.21 8.14 -24.60
CA TYR A 178 -5.79 7.73 -24.75
C TYR A 178 -5.45 6.99 -26.03
N GLN A 179 -6.35 6.91 -27.01
CA GLN A 179 -6.07 6.21 -28.27
C GLN A 179 -5.52 7.12 -29.38
N LYS A 180 -5.14 8.36 -29.05
CA LYS A 180 -4.66 9.35 -30.03
C LYS A 180 -3.40 10.09 -29.60
N GLN A 181 -2.40 9.39 -29.06
CA GLN A 181 -1.03 9.89 -28.94
C GLN A 181 -0.01 8.78 -29.19
N SER A 182 0.09 8.37 -30.45
CA SER A 182 1.24 7.65 -30.99
C SER A 182 1.62 8.36 -32.30
N SER A 183 2.90 8.71 -32.43
CA SER A 183 3.49 9.60 -33.45
C SER A 183 3.31 11.10 -33.22
N TYR A 184 4.11 11.67 -32.32
CA TYR A 184 4.88 12.91 -32.55
C TYR A 184 5.72 13.17 -31.28
N TYR A 185 6.93 12.62 -31.23
CA TYR A 185 7.98 13.20 -30.40
C TYR A 185 8.81 14.09 -31.34
N PRO A 186 8.79 15.42 -31.19
CA PRO A 186 9.74 16.26 -31.89
C PRO A 186 11.16 15.98 -31.34
N PRO A 187 12.20 16.02 -32.19
CA PRO A 187 13.58 15.90 -31.74
C PRO A 187 13.92 17.09 -30.83
N CYS A 188 14.74 16.84 -29.80
CA CYS A 188 15.23 17.87 -28.88
C CYS A 188 16.03 18.92 -29.66
N ASP A 189 15.46 20.13 -29.79
CA ASP A 189 16.14 21.31 -30.34
C ASP A 189 17.03 21.93 -29.24
N PRO A 190 18.32 22.25 -29.48
CA PRO A 190 19.23 22.74 -28.44
C PRO A 190 19.15 24.26 -28.19
N PHE A 191 18.12 24.95 -28.69
CA PHE A 191 17.89 26.38 -28.44
C PHE A 191 16.54 26.60 -27.73
N TYR A 192 16.53 26.46 -26.41
CA TYR A 192 15.48 27.05 -25.58
C TYR A 192 16.09 28.23 -24.83
N ASP A 193 15.78 29.43 -25.30
CA ASP A 193 15.99 30.66 -24.56
C ASP A 193 15.18 30.62 -23.25
N GLU A 194 15.85 31.01 -22.18
CA GLU A 194 15.35 31.10 -20.82
C GLU A 194 14.16 32.08 -20.74
N PRO A 195 12.98 31.70 -20.21
CA PRO A 195 11.89 32.65 -20.07
C PRO A 195 12.23 33.70 -19.00
N ARG A 196 12.43 34.96 -19.44
CA ARG A 196 12.50 36.13 -18.55
C ARG A 196 11.17 36.26 -17.81
N TYR A 197 11.16 35.95 -16.52
CA TYR A 197 10.05 36.29 -15.64
C TYR A 197 10.03 37.82 -15.39
N PRO A 198 8.86 38.47 -15.44
CA PRO A 198 8.74 39.86 -15.04
C PRO A 198 8.97 40.00 -13.53
N SER A 199 9.92 40.85 -13.14
CA SER A 199 10.18 41.21 -11.75
C SER A 199 9.03 42.03 -11.19
N TYR A 200 8.32 41.50 -10.21
CA TYR A 200 7.36 42.29 -9.42
C TYR A 200 8.13 43.15 -8.42
N GLN A 201 8.07 44.47 -8.59
CA GLN A 201 8.49 45.43 -7.56
C GLN A 201 7.33 45.60 -6.56
N TYR A 202 7.61 45.30 -5.28
CA TYR A 202 6.71 45.63 -4.19
C TYR A 202 6.88 47.11 -3.80
N PRO A 203 5.80 47.86 -3.55
CA PRO A 203 5.89 49.20 -2.98
C PRO A 203 6.36 49.12 -1.52
N LEU A 204 7.37 49.91 -1.17
CA LEU A 204 7.74 50.19 0.22
C LEU A 204 6.74 51.19 0.80
N HIS A 205 6.09 50.82 1.89
CA HIS A 205 5.43 51.71 2.84
C HIS A 205 5.99 51.45 4.23
#